data_AF-A0AAU3Q771-F1
#
_entry.id   AF-A0AAU3Q771-F1
#
_cell.length_a   1.000
_cell.length_b   1.000
_cell.length_c   1.000
_cell.angle_alpha   90.00
_cell.angle_beta   90.00
_cell.angle_gamma   90.00
#
_symmetry.space_group_name_H-M   'P 1'
#
loop_
_entity.id
_entity.type
_entity.pdbx_description
1 polymer ?
#
loop_
_entity_poly.entity_id
_entity_poly.type
_entity_poly.pdbx_seq_one_letter_code
_entity_poly.pdbx_strand_id
1 'polypeptide(L)'
;MFFAARLAMPAAPVGSRAAAKCCCSRASFAPVVSTDESSLVRVAGFTLMADISRNKRVHNYVYCNRLKAVSSTAMHRGASSYQARAGRALEQHTRAMIVAAAEQVLMDRIAAPRPGNPIERLTLADVCANARGYVRRDGTEGPIPKATMWKHFKSFDALVAAVIENLTADNRPVPEQIAAIAARGEHIGMQNDRVDAQRFEARFSARHYDIVRLEAQFEHASTSDEHSDMLFWAAELAERHLQHRRRGDQQPVVAARDWARRGIALVDPVVRLDSMMGIRCTRAAAAAEMALCRKLDYEPTGLSRIRSIKETEMGFAAALGWRLHHELARFHAEHARALAEEDPDREMRAHHMIATTLIELCGPTPSITREPQDSLRAHELADVIVGLRRIHMAYATHPEHRQLYTTIFGDDIDHQTRKLLACFPATTTERHRHEGNVRALLRLNDLSRRFDLHDSTDELDRIRSTGEAYEQAAIDLLRTAEYGTFRDILVARYLIVKARSLAEPEETVSEPAKCKSIGHSLVHPHPAALFQAAIQFYDHTASASPRGASGILRTRAAHASTDLKRANSSRSVTDSAAAPPISEFDTIAEAINDLVLITISRRDRFTDTEIEQLIDMIDPMYYYITAGRN
;
A
#
# COMPACT_ATOMS: atom_id res chain seq x y z
N MET A 1 -27.87 -39.54 49.87
CA MET A 1 -28.41 -40.59 48.99
C MET A 1 -27.37 -40.83 47.89
N PHE A 2 -26.32 -41.62 48.13
CA PHE A 2 -26.16 -43.08 47.84
C PHE A 2 -26.52 -43.42 46.38
N PHE A 3 -25.64 -43.86 45.46
CA PHE A 3 -24.49 -44.81 45.45
C PHE A 3 -23.43 -44.31 44.41
N ALA A 4 -22.07 -44.31 44.54
CA ALA A 4 -21.04 -45.35 44.80
C ALA A 4 -21.11 -46.55 43.81
N ALA A 5 -20.08 -47.06 43.12
CA ALA A 5 -18.63 -47.24 43.36
C ALA A 5 -17.94 -47.66 42.01
N ARG A 6 -16.70 -47.32 41.65
CA ARG A 6 -15.33 -47.80 42.05
C ARG A 6 -14.56 -48.51 40.91
N LEU A 7 -13.38 -47.94 40.61
CA LEU A 7 -12.04 -48.55 40.42
C LEU A 7 -11.78 -49.61 39.33
N ALA A 8 -10.79 -49.34 38.45
CA ALA A 8 -9.52 -50.10 38.38
C ALA A 8 -8.56 -49.54 37.29
N MET A 9 -7.34 -49.17 37.70
CA MET A 9 -6.09 -49.41 36.95
C MET A 9 -5.62 -50.85 37.30
N PRO A 10 -4.65 -51.54 36.63
CA PRO A 10 -3.51 -51.01 35.85
C PRO A 10 -3.09 -51.86 34.60
N ALA A 11 -1.93 -51.49 34.02
CA ALA A 11 -0.89 -52.32 33.39
C ALA A 11 -0.55 -52.01 31.92
N ALA A 12 0.74 -51.69 31.70
CA ALA A 12 1.43 -51.77 30.41
C ALA A 12 1.63 -53.25 30.00
N PRO A 13 1.85 -53.58 28.70
CA PRO A 13 3.24 -53.70 28.24
C PRO A 13 3.51 -53.40 26.73
N VAL A 14 4.77 -53.02 26.46
CA VAL A 14 5.75 -53.52 25.44
C VAL A 14 5.34 -53.72 23.96
N GLY A 15 6.16 -53.12 23.06
CA GLY A 15 6.46 -53.56 21.67
C GLY A 15 5.50 -53.00 20.61
N SER A 16 5.89 -52.51 19.43
CA SER A 16 7.07 -52.77 18.58
C SER A 16 7.30 -51.60 17.61
N ARG A 17 8.57 -51.26 17.38
CA ARG A 17 9.02 -50.43 16.24
C ARG A 17 8.93 -51.23 14.95
N ALA A 18 8.35 -50.65 13.90
CA ALA A 18 8.56 -51.09 12.52
C ALA A 18 8.67 -49.86 11.60
N ALA A 19 9.77 -49.82 10.86
CA ALA A 19 10.08 -48.86 9.82
C ALA A 19 9.41 -49.25 8.49
N ALA A 20 8.93 -48.28 7.71
CA ALA A 20 8.64 -48.42 6.28
C ALA A 20 8.96 -47.08 5.61
N LYS A 21 10.14 -46.96 4.98
CA LYS A 21 10.37 -47.13 3.53
C LYS A 21 9.53 -46.18 2.66
N CYS A 22 10.17 -45.05 2.35
CA CYS A 22 9.85 -44.16 1.26
C CYS A 22 10.24 -44.84 -0.06
N CYS A 23 9.27 -45.04 -0.96
CA CYS A 23 9.51 -45.42 -2.35
C CYS A 23 9.07 -44.28 -3.27
N CYS A 24 10.02 -43.75 -4.02
CA CYS A 24 9.79 -42.91 -5.19
C CYS A 24 9.28 -43.77 -6.35
N SER A 25 8.28 -43.28 -7.09
CA SER A 25 8.02 -43.72 -8.47
C SER A 25 7.85 -42.51 -9.38
N ARG A 26 8.86 -42.32 -10.24
CA ARG A 26 8.81 -41.53 -11.48
C ARG A 26 7.81 -42.19 -12.45
N ALA A 27 6.97 -41.38 -13.09
CA ALA A 27 6.28 -41.75 -14.32
C ALA A 27 6.86 -40.94 -15.49
N SER A 28 7.24 -41.67 -16.52
CA SER A 28 7.89 -41.25 -17.75
C SER A 28 6.86 -40.72 -18.75
N PHE A 29 7.20 -39.66 -19.49
CA PHE A 29 6.59 -39.39 -20.79
C PHE A 29 7.70 -39.12 -21.81
N ALA A 30 7.68 -39.91 -22.88
CA ALA A 30 8.55 -39.82 -24.04
C ALA A 30 7.99 -38.80 -25.05
N PRO A 31 8.84 -38.09 -25.82
CA PRO A 31 8.40 -37.43 -27.03
C PRO A 31 8.73 -38.26 -28.28
N VAL A 32 7.75 -38.32 -29.18
CA VAL A 32 7.85 -38.87 -30.53
C VAL A 32 8.58 -37.88 -31.44
N VAL A 33 9.51 -38.42 -32.22
CA VAL A 33 10.27 -37.74 -33.28
C VAL A 33 9.44 -37.68 -34.56
N SER A 34 9.46 -36.53 -35.24
CA SER A 34 9.18 -36.42 -36.68
C SER A 34 10.03 -35.27 -37.23
N THR A 35 10.73 -35.59 -38.32
CA THR A 35 11.74 -34.85 -39.08
C THR A 35 11.13 -34.01 -40.21
N ASP A 36 11.74 -32.86 -40.51
CA ASP A 36 12.26 -32.45 -41.84
C ASP A 36 12.65 -30.95 -41.78
N GLU A 37 13.95 -30.63 -41.90
CA GLU A 37 14.63 -30.13 -43.12
C GLU A 37 14.04 -28.81 -43.64
N SER A 38 14.72 -27.66 -43.60
CA SER A 38 16.00 -27.40 -44.26
C SER A 38 16.45 -25.92 -44.12
N SER A 39 17.77 -25.72 -44.13
CA SER A 39 18.52 -24.50 -44.55
C SER A 39 18.46 -23.23 -43.65
N LEU A 40 19.50 -22.43 -43.40
CA LEU A 40 20.91 -22.36 -43.83
C LEU A 40 21.60 -21.24 -42.99
N VAL A 41 22.93 -21.25 -42.92
CA VAL A 41 23.89 -20.17 -42.53
C VAL A 41 24.21 -20.03 -41.02
N ARG A 42 25.31 -20.64 -40.52
CA ARG A 42 26.69 -20.09 -40.31
C ARG A 42 26.71 -18.95 -39.25
N VAL A 43 27.49 -18.97 -38.16
CA VAL A 43 28.96 -19.10 -38.02
C VAL A 43 29.36 -19.29 -36.54
N ALA A 44 30.31 -20.21 -36.32
CA ALA A 44 31.39 -20.29 -35.31
C ALA A 44 31.16 -20.11 -33.79
N GLY A 45 31.87 -20.94 -33.02
CA GLY A 45 32.60 -20.43 -31.85
C GLY A 45 32.62 -21.32 -30.61
N PHE A 46 33.31 -22.46 -30.67
CA PHE A 46 34.02 -23.17 -29.59
C PHE A 46 33.56 -23.06 -28.13
N THR A 47 33.07 -24.20 -27.65
CA THR A 47 33.00 -24.66 -26.26
C THR A 47 34.34 -25.24 -25.78
N LEU A 48 34.72 -24.92 -24.54
CA LEU A 48 35.75 -25.56 -23.69
C LEU A 48 35.29 -25.23 -22.25
N MET A 49 35.23 -26.08 -21.23
CA MET A 49 35.63 -27.46 -20.93
C MET A 49 34.93 -27.82 -19.61
N ALA A 50 34.55 -29.09 -19.41
CA ALA A 50 34.60 -29.79 -18.11
C ALA A 50 34.23 -31.26 -18.32
N ASP A 51 35.17 -32.20 -18.11
CA ASP A 51 35.19 -32.99 -16.87
C ASP A 51 36.20 -34.16 -16.88
N ILE A 52 36.94 -34.23 -15.77
CA ILE A 52 37.28 -35.38 -14.91
C ILE A 52 37.90 -36.65 -15.55
N SER A 53 39.13 -36.97 -15.10
CA SER A 53 39.57 -38.35 -14.91
C SER A 53 40.58 -38.54 -13.76
N ARG A 54 40.12 -39.27 -12.74
CA ARG A 54 40.77 -40.34 -11.95
C ARG A 54 42.26 -40.28 -11.52
N ASN A 55 42.45 -40.13 -10.22
CA ASN A 55 42.95 -41.15 -9.25
C ASN A 55 44.29 -41.90 -9.54
N LYS A 56 45.36 -41.62 -8.75
CA LYS A 56 46.28 -42.62 -8.15
C LYS A 56 47.33 -42.02 -7.19
N ARG A 57 47.57 -42.78 -6.11
CA ARG A 57 48.53 -42.74 -4.98
C ARG A 57 49.95 -42.16 -5.23
N VAL A 58 50.62 -41.67 -4.17
CA VAL A 58 51.86 -42.22 -3.54
C VAL A 58 52.37 -41.32 -2.36
N HIS A 59 53.11 -41.96 -1.45
CA HIS A 59 53.55 -41.67 -0.08
C HIS A 59 54.52 -40.50 0.24
N ASN A 60 54.46 -40.10 1.54
CA ASN A 60 55.50 -39.72 2.53
C ASN A 60 56.62 -38.71 2.18
N TYR A 61 56.80 -37.69 3.05
CA TYR A 61 58.01 -37.50 3.88
C TYR A 61 57.78 -36.45 5.00
N VAL A 62 58.51 -36.63 6.10
CA VAL A 62 58.42 -35.99 7.42
C VAL A 62 59.62 -35.05 7.66
N TYR A 63 59.52 -34.17 8.67
CA TYR A 63 60.54 -33.37 9.40
C TYR A 63 60.82 -31.95 8.86
N CYS A 64 61.09 -30.89 9.64
CA CYS A 64 60.74 -30.44 11.02
C CYS A 64 61.49 -29.09 11.22
N ASN A 65 60.98 -28.25 12.13
CA ASN A 65 61.67 -27.19 12.89
C ASN A 65 62.13 -25.89 12.21
N ARG A 66 61.50 -24.77 12.62
CA ARG A 66 62.15 -23.78 13.50
C ARG A 66 61.14 -22.89 14.24
N LEU A 67 61.17 -23.01 15.58
CA LEU A 67 60.57 -22.11 16.57
C LEU A 67 61.43 -20.85 16.78
N LYS A 68 60.77 -19.71 16.97
CA LYS A 68 61.05 -18.57 17.89
C LYS A 68 60.18 -17.38 17.40
N ALA A 69 59.40 -16.66 18.19
CA ALA A 69 59.32 -16.52 19.63
C ALA A 69 57.88 -16.18 20.05
N VAL A 70 57.55 -16.65 21.25
CA VAL A 70 56.37 -16.32 22.04
C VAL A 70 56.46 -14.87 22.50
N SER A 71 55.41 -14.08 22.29
CA SER A 71 55.06 -12.99 23.21
C SER A 71 53.62 -13.18 23.66
N SER A 72 53.50 -13.53 24.93
CA SER A 72 52.30 -13.85 25.66
C SER A 72 51.70 -12.56 26.20
N THR A 73 50.57 -12.13 25.63
CA THR A 73 49.49 -11.41 26.35
C THR A 73 48.15 -11.76 25.71
N ALA A 74 47.89 -13.06 25.57
CA ALA A 74 46.56 -13.58 25.32
C ALA A 74 46.08 -14.26 26.61
N MET A 75 45.43 -13.48 27.49
CA MET A 75 44.44 -14.01 28.42
C MET A 75 43.60 -12.85 28.98
N HIS A 76 42.28 -12.99 28.82
CA HIS A 76 41.16 -12.19 29.38
C HIS A 76 40.59 -11.06 28.50
N ARG A 77 39.59 -11.38 27.66
CA ARG A 77 38.17 -11.28 28.04
C ARG A 77 37.25 -11.65 26.86
N GLY A 78 36.77 -12.89 26.89
CA GLY A 78 35.47 -13.22 26.31
C GLY A 78 34.38 -12.69 27.25
N ALA A 79 33.86 -11.52 26.93
CA ALA A 79 32.58 -10.95 27.36
C ALA A 79 32.30 -9.83 26.35
N SER A 80 31.17 -9.69 25.65
CA SER A 80 29.86 -10.26 25.78
C SER A 80 29.14 -9.98 24.45
N SER A 81 28.59 -11.01 23.80
CA SER A 81 27.87 -10.83 22.52
C SER A 81 26.67 -9.90 22.67
N TYR A 82 26.16 -9.68 23.89
CA TYR A 82 25.08 -8.74 24.20
C TYR A 82 25.58 -7.31 24.41
N GLN A 83 26.68 -7.09 25.15
CA GLN A 83 27.22 -5.75 25.42
C GLN A 83 27.79 -5.09 24.16
N ALA A 84 28.44 -5.87 23.27
CA ALA A 84 28.90 -5.37 21.97
C ALA A 84 27.75 -5.08 21.00
N ARG A 85 26.60 -5.79 21.13
CA ARG A 85 25.38 -5.50 20.35
C ARG A 85 24.65 -4.28 20.88
N ALA A 86 24.46 -4.19 22.20
CA ALA A 86 23.87 -3.04 22.87
C ALA A 86 24.70 -1.76 22.65
N GLY A 87 26.03 -1.86 22.68
CA GLY A 87 26.93 -0.75 22.36
C GLY A 87 26.79 -0.26 20.91
N ARG A 88 26.73 -1.17 19.94
CA ARG A 88 26.52 -0.81 18.52
C ARG A 88 25.13 -0.20 18.28
N ALA A 89 24.09 -0.75 18.89
CA ALA A 89 22.73 -0.21 18.80
C ALA A 89 22.64 1.21 19.38
N LEU A 90 23.28 1.46 20.54
CA LEU A 90 23.35 2.79 21.13
C LEU A 90 24.13 3.79 20.26
N GLU A 91 25.24 3.35 19.65
CA GLU A 91 26.02 4.18 18.73
C GLU A 91 25.23 4.53 17.45
N GLN A 92 24.51 3.57 16.88
CA GLN A 92 23.64 3.80 15.73
C GLN A 92 22.45 4.71 16.07
N HIS A 93 21.81 4.51 17.23
CA HIS A 93 20.74 5.39 17.71
C HIS A 93 21.23 6.82 17.92
N THR A 94 22.41 6.99 18.54
CA THR A 94 23.03 8.31 18.73
C THR A 94 23.34 8.97 17.39
N ARG A 95 23.88 8.22 16.42
CA ARG A 95 24.12 8.69 15.05
C ARG A 95 22.82 9.12 14.36
N ALA A 96 21.75 8.32 14.47
CA ALA A 96 20.46 8.61 13.87
C ALA A 96 19.80 9.87 14.47
N MET A 97 19.84 10.02 15.79
CA MET A 97 19.36 11.22 16.48
C MET A 97 20.11 12.48 16.02
N ILE A 98 21.44 12.39 15.86
CA ILE A 98 22.25 13.49 15.30
C ILE A 98 21.76 13.85 13.89
N VAL A 99 21.57 12.85 13.02
CA VAL A 99 21.13 13.05 11.64
C VAL A 99 19.73 13.66 11.59
N ALA A 100 18.78 13.16 12.39
CA ALA A 100 17.42 13.69 12.46
C ALA A 100 17.39 15.15 12.97
N ALA A 101 18.22 15.47 13.96
CA ALA A 101 18.37 16.85 14.43
C ALA A 101 18.99 17.75 13.35
N ALA A 102 20.02 17.26 12.65
CA ALA A 102 20.63 18.00 11.55
C ALA A 102 19.64 18.26 10.41
N GLU A 103 18.88 17.23 10.03
CA GLU A 103 17.80 17.31 9.04
C GLU A 103 16.78 18.38 9.43
N GLN A 104 16.26 18.35 10.66
CA GLN A 104 15.29 19.34 11.15
C GLN A 104 15.85 20.76 11.04
N VAL A 105 17.07 21.01 11.52
CA VAL A 105 17.68 22.34 11.48
C VAL A 105 17.90 22.81 10.04
N LEU A 106 18.34 21.93 9.14
CA LEU A 106 18.53 22.25 7.73
C LEU A 106 17.20 22.61 7.07
N MET A 107 16.15 21.81 7.29
CA MET A 107 14.82 22.03 6.73
C MET A 107 14.16 23.30 7.27
N ASP A 108 14.28 23.59 8.57
CA ASP A 108 13.76 24.81 9.19
C ASP A 108 14.41 26.07 8.61
N ARG A 109 15.71 26.02 8.33
CA ARG A 109 16.47 27.13 7.74
C ARG A 109 16.07 27.39 6.27
N ILE A 110 15.66 26.34 5.56
CA ILE A 110 15.14 26.44 4.18
C ILE A 110 13.72 27.01 4.19
N ALA A 111 12.87 26.54 5.10
CA ALA A 111 11.48 26.98 5.20
C ALA A 111 11.34 28.44 5.66
N ALA A 112 12.23 28.92 6.53
CA ALA A 112 12.19 30.28 7.08
C ALA A 112 13.59 30.93 7.07
N PRO A 113 14.08 31.39 5.90
CA PRO A 113 15.40 32.00 5.78
C PRO A 113 15.46 33.30 6.58
N ARG A 114 16.32 33.36 7.60
CA ARG A 114 16.54 34.56 8.42
C ARG A 114 17.71 35.38 7.88
N PRO A 115 17.56 36.72 7.73
CA PRO A 115 18.67 37.57 7.32
C PRO A 115 19.83 37.45 8.33
N GLY A 116 21.02 37.14 7.82
CA GLY A 116 22.24 36.93 8.62
C GLY A 116 22.55 35.46 9.00
N ASN A 117 21.60 34.54 8.81
CA ASN A 117 21.75 33.12 9.15
C ASN A 117 21.48 32.17 7.96
N PRO A 118 22.18 32.32 6.82
CA PRO A 118 21.98 31.48 5.65
C PRO A 118 22.43 30.03 5.92
N ILE A 119 21.94 29.08 5.11
CA ILE A 119 22.21 27.64 5.30
C ILE A 119 23.71 27.32 5.19
N GLU A 120 24.45 28.11 4.41
CA GLU A 120 25.92 28.02 4.25
C GLU A 120 26.70 28.35 5.52
N ARG A 121 26.08 29.02 6.51
CA ARG A 121 26.70 29.32 7.81
C ARG A 121 26.30 28.34 8.90
N LEU A 122 25.59 27.26 8.57
CA LEU A 122 25.21 26.23 9.54
C LEU A 122 26.43 25.47 10.01
N THR A 123 26.63 25.43 11.33
CA THR A 123 27.77 24.72 11.93
C THR A 123 27.31 23.48 12.68
N LEU A 124 28.23 22.55 12.94
CA LEU A 124 28.00 21.43 13.86
C LEU A 124 27.52 21.88 15.25
N ALA A 125 27.86 23.08 15.69
CA ALA A 125 27.39 23.63 16.97
C ALA A 125 25.89 23.96 16.95
N ASP A 126 25.36 24.44 15.83
CA ASP A 126 23.93 24.70 15.65
C ASP A 126 23.12 23.40 15.72
N VAL A 127 23.65 22.31 15.14
CA VAL A 127 23.05 20.98 15.22
C VAL A 127 23.06 20.44 16.65
N CYS A 128 24.21 20.55 17.35
CA CYS A 128 24.33 20.11 18.74
C CYS A 128 23.32 20.81 19.66
N ALA A 129 23.03 22.10 19.42
CA ALA A 129 22.08 22.87 20.21
C ALA A 129 20.62 22.44 19.99
N ASN A 130 20.30 21.90 18.80
CA ASN A 130 18.95 21.47 18.44
C ASN A 130 18.69 19.97 18.65
N ALA A 131 19.75 19.17 18.76
CA ALA A 131 19.64 17.74 19.05
C ALA A 131 19.26 17.49 20.53
N ARG A 132 17.96 17.50 20.82
CA ARG A 132 17.36 17.13 22.11
C ARG A 132 17.20 15.60 22.20
N GLY A 133 17.00 15.03 23.39
CA GLY A 133 16.85 13.57 23.56
C GLY A 133 18.11 12.82 24.00
N TYR A 134 19.28 13.47 24.11
CA TYR A 134 20.50 12.76 24.50
C TYR A 134 20.58 12.53 26.01
N VAL A 135 20.45 11.26 26.41
CA VAL A 135 20.60 10.83 27.81
C VAL A 135 22.09 10.74 28.17
N ARG A 136 22.51 11.59 29.10
CA ARG A 136 23.87 11.61 29.64
C ARG A 136 24.09 10.45 30.61
N ARG A 137 25.36 10.21 30.95
CA ARG A 137 25.77 9.13 31.88
C ARG A 137 25.18 9.28 33.29
N ASP A 138 24.78 10.48 33.67
CA ASP A 138 24.10 10.81 34.92
C ASP A 138 22.56 10.66 34.84
N GLY A 139 22.01 10.21 33.71
CA GLY A 139 20.58 10.03 33.48
C GLY A 139 19.84 11.30 33.08
N THR A 140 20.52 12.44 32.97
CA THR A 140 19.90 13.71 32.56
C THR A 140 19.81 13.81 31.04
N GLU A 141 18.70 14.35 30.53
CA GLU A 141 18.53 14.64 29.11
C GLU A 141 19.07 16.04 28.79
N GLY A 142 19.82 16.17 27.70
CA GLY A 142 20.34 17.48 27.27
C GLY A 142 20.82 17.48 25.82
N PRO A 143 21.36 18.63 25.34
CA PRO A 143 21.93 18.71 23.99
C PRO A 143 23.14 17.78 23.85
N ILE A 144 23.34 17.26 22.63
CA ILE A 144 24.46 16.37 22.32
C ILE A 144 25.79 17.11 22.53
N PRO A 145 26.75 16.53 23.30
CA PRO A 145 28.07 17.12 23.45
C PRO A 145 28.82 17.17 22.11
N LYS A 146 29.55 18.26 21.85
CA LYS A 146 30.38 18.38 20.63
C LYS A 146 31.34 17.21 20.45
N ALA A 147 31.93 16.68 21.53
CA ALA A 147 32.82 15.53 21.46
C ALA A 147 32.12 14.26 20.94
N THR A 148 30.86 14.05 21.32
CA THR A 148 30.02 12.95 20.81
C THR A 148 29.70 13.17 19.33
N MET A 149 29.40 14.40 18.92
CA MET A 149 29.21 14.75 17.50
C MET A 149 30.44 14.40 16.65
N TRP A 150 31.63 14.84 17.06
CA TRP A 150 32.90 14.57 16.37
C TRP A 150 33.29 13.09 16.35
N LYS A 151 32.80 12.29 17.30
CA LYS A 151 32.98 10.83 17.28
C LYS A 151 32.23 10.20 16.09
N HIS A 152 31.06 10.73 15.72
CA HIS A 152 30.21 10.16 14.68
C HIS A 152 30.40 10.83 13.31
N PHE A 153 30.69 12.13 13.27
CA PHE A 153 30.85 12.89 12.04
C PHE A 153 32.12 13.74 12.09
N LYS A 154 33.08 13.41 11.21
CA LYS A 154 34.40 14.09 11.13
C LYS A 154 34.35 15.42 10.39
N SER A 155 33.25 15.74 9.71
CA SER A 155 33.04 17.00 9.01
C SER A 155 31.55 17.33 8.97
N PHE A 156 31.23 18.60 8.71
CA PHE A 156 29.85 19.01 8.48
C PHE A 156 29.30 18.38 7.18
N ASP A 157 30.14 18.25 6.15
CA ASP A 157 29.76 17.63 4.88
C ASP A 157 29.39 16.15 5.05
N ALA A 158 30.11 15.40 5.88
CA ALA A 158 29.77 14.01 6.21
C ALA A 158 28.43 13.87 6.95
N LEU A 159 28.08 14.87 7.77
CA LEU A 159 26.77 14.93 8.42
C LEU A 159 25.67 15.25 7.39
N VAL A 160 25.92 16.17 6.47
CA VAL A 160 24.98 16.52 5.39
C VAL A 160 24.77 15.33 4.44
N ALA A 161 25.83 14.59 4.09
CA ALA A 161 25.72 13.35 3.33
C ALA A 161 24.84 12.30 4.04
N ALA A 162 24.99 12.15 5.36
CA ALA A 162 24.12 11.25 6.13
C ALA A 162 22.66 11.73 6.22
N VAL A 163 22.42 13.06 6.22
CA VAL A 163 21.07 13.63 6.09
C VAL A 163 20.48 13.32 4.72
N ILE A 164 21.26 13.44 3.66
CA ILE A 164 20.86 13.07 2.30
C ILE A 164 20.49 11.58 2.23
N GLU A 165 21.33 10.71 2.78
CA GLU A 165 21.05 9.27 2.86
C GLU A 165 19.73 9.01 3.60
N ASN A 166 19.48 9.71 4.71
CA ASN A 166 18.26 9.55 5.50
C ASN A 166 17.01 10.03 4.74
N LEU A 167 17.07 11.20 4.09
CA LEU A 167 15.97 11.73 3.28
C LEU A 167 15.66 10.84 2.07
N THR A 168 16.70 10.38 1.39
CA THR A 168 16.60 9.45 0.27
C THR A 168 16.03 8.12 0.74
N ALA A 169 16.44 7.67 1.94
CA ALA A 169 15.95 6.44 2.51
C ALA A 169 14.44 6.49 2.81
N ASP A 170 13.95 7.68 3.13
CA ASP A 170 12.55 7.97 3.39
C ASP A 170 11.75 8.36 2.12
N ASN A 171 12.36 8.22 0.94
CA ASN A 171 11.81 8.65 -0.36
C ASN A 171 11.35 10.12 -0.39
N ARG A 172 11.98 10.99 0.43
CA ARG A 172 11.69 12.42 0.45
C ARG A 172 12.57 13.17 -0.55
N PRO A 173 12.05 14.22 -1.21
CA PRO A 173 12.88 15.08 -2.04
C PRO A 173 13.97 15.73 -1.18
N VAL A 174 15.22 15.65 -1.64
CA VAL A 174 16.31 16.39 -1.03
C VAL A 174 16.35 17.79 -1.64
N PRO A 175 16.24 18.86 -0.84
CA PRO A 175 16.38 20.22 -1.34
C PRO A 175 17.74 20.46 -1.99
N GLU A 176 17.76 21.17 -3.13
CA GLU A 176 18.98 21.49 -3.87
C GLU A 176 20.03 22.19 -3.00
N GLN A 177 19.61 23.00 -2.03
CA GLN A 177 20.51 23.69 -1.10
C GLN A 177 21.29 22.71 -0.21
N ILE A 178 20.67 21.60 0.20
CA ILE A 178 21.34 20.54 0.99
C ILE A 178 22.29 19.76 0.10
N ALA A 179 21.86 19.41 -1.11
CA ALA A 179 22.69 18.71 -2.09
C ALA A 179 23.93 19.54 -2.48
N ALA A 180 23.77 20.84 -2.68
CA ALA A 180 24.86 21.77 -3.00
C ALA A 180 25.87 21.94 -1.85
N ILE A 181 25.50 21.66 -0.60
CA ILE A 181 26.44 21.67 0.53
C ILE A 181 27.29 20.39 0.50
N ALA A 182 26.67 19.23 0.30
CA ALA A 182 27.41 17.96 0.15
C ALA A 182 28.36 17.98 -1.05
N ALA A 183 27.97 18.62 -2.16
CA ALA A 183 28.82 18.77 -3.34
C ALA A 183 30.00 19.75 -3.16
N ARG A 184 29.98 20.62 -2.14
CA ARG A 184 31.02 21.65 -1.91
C ARG A 184 32.29 21.15 -1.21
N GLY A 185 32.31 19.90 -0.73
CA GLY A 185 33.45 19.28 -0.04
C GLY A 185 34.70 19.02 -0.91
N GLU A 186 34.77 19.55 -2.13
CA GLU A 186 35.77 19.22 -3.16
C GLU A 186 37.26 19.52 -2.83
N HIS A 187 37.60 20.10 -1.69
CA HIS A 187 38.94 20.70 -1.53
C HIS A 187 39.87 20.21 -0.43
N ILE A 188 39.51 19.29 0.46
CA ILE A 188 40.51 18.78 1.43
C ILE A 188 40.31 17.29 1.75
N GLY A 189 40.80 16.42 0.84
CA GLY A 189 41.34 15.10 1.20
C GLY A 189 40.55 13.84 0.79
N MET A 190 41.20 13.04 -0.08
CA MET A 190 40.96 11.62 -0.40
C MET A 190 39.87 11.26 -1.44
N GLN A 191 40.27 10.37 -2.37
CA GLN A 191 39.50 9.86 -3.51
C GLN A 191 38.15 9.20 -3.17
N ASN A 192 37.90 8.86 -1.91
CA ASN A 192 36.66 8.22 -1.48
C ASN A 192 35.47 9.22 -1.48
N ASP A 193 35.70 10.50 -1.19
CA ASP A 193 34.62 11.50 -1.07
C ASP A 193 34.02 11.91 -2.43
N ARG A 194 34.77 11.71 -3.54
CA ARG A 194 34.28 11.96 -4.91
C ARG A 194 33.29 10.89 -5.37
N VAL A 195 33.46 9.65 -4.91
CA VAL A 195 32.56 8.53 -5.22
C VAL A 195 31.20 8.78 -4.57
N ASP A 196 31.18 9.30 -3.35
CA ASP A 196 29.94 9.63 -2.63
C ASP A 196 29.14 10.76 -3.32
N ALA A 197 29.80 11.81 -3.84
CA ALA A 197 29.10 12.90 -4.53
C ALA A 197 28.41 12.44 -5.84
N GLN A 198 29.11 11.69 -6.70
CA GLN A 198 28.56 11.15 -7.94
C GLN A 198 27.44 10.13 -7.67
N ARG A 199 27.62 9.34 -6.61
CA ARG A 199 26.63 8.39 -6.13
C ARG A 199 25.35 9.07 -5.66
N PHE A 200 25.45 10.13 -4.86
CA PHE A 200 24.29 10.92 -4.46
C PHE A 200 23.63 11.61 -5.65
N GLU A 201 24.42 12.18 -6.57
CA GLU A 201 23.91 12.77 -7.82
C GLU A 201 23.12 11.76 -8.66
N ALA A 202 23.62 10.53 -8.78
CA ALA A 202 22.90 9.45 -9.47
C ALA A 202 21.58 9.12 -8.77
N ARG A 203 21.58 8.99 -7.43
CA ARG A 203 20.37 8.73 -6.64
C ARG A 203 19.35 9.87 -6.74
N PHE A 204 19.80 11.13 -6.77
CA PHE A 204 18.94 12.28 -7.03
C PHE A 204 18.34 12.26 -8.42
N SER A 205 19.17 11.89 -9.40
CA SER A 205 18.77 11.79 -10.80
C SER A 205 17.88 10.56 -11.08
N ALA A 206 17.76 9.61 -10.14
CA ALA A 206 16.97 8.39 -10.27
C ALA A 206 15.53 8.65 -10.72
N ARG A 207 14.93 9.76 -10.29
CA ARG A 207 13.58 10.18 -10.68
C ARG A 207 13.43 10.39 -12.19
N HIS A 208 14.52 10.78 -12.87
CA HIS A 208 14.56 11.04 -14.30
C HIS A 208 15.06 9.84 -15.12
N TYR A 209 15.48 8.75 -14.46
CA TYR A 209 15.96 7.56 -15.14
C TYR A 209 14.79 6.72 -15.61
N ASP A 210 14.91 6.14 -16.81
CA ASP A 210 14.02 5.08 -17.26
C ASP A 210 14.39 3.75 -16.59
N ILE A 211 13.56 2.72 -16.79
CA ILE A 211 13.77 1.40 -16.17
C ILE A 211 15.11 0.80 -16.60
N VAL A 212 15.46 0.89 -17.89
CA VAL A 212 16.72 0.34 -18.43
C VAL A 212 17.93 0.99 -17.77
N ARG A 213 17.91 2.30 -17.59
CA ARG A 213 18.99 3.02 -16.91
C ARG A 213 19.06 2.66 -15.43
N LEU A 214 17.93 2.48 -14.74
CA LEU A 214 17.90 2.02 -13.35
C LEU A 214 18.50 0.61 -13.21
N GLU A 215 18.18 -0.31 -14.12
CA GLU A 215 18.77 -1.66 -14.16
C GLU A 215 20.28 -1.59 -14.37
N ALA A 216 20.75 -0.74 -15.28
CA ALA A 216 22.19 -0.54 -15.50
C ALA A 216 22.90 0.00 -14.25
N GLN A 217 22.26 0.88 -13.47
CA GLN A 217 22.82 1.35 -12.18
C GLN A 217 22.86 0.24 -11.13
N PHE A 218 21.84 -0.62 -11.07
CA PHE A 218 21.84 -1.78 -10.19
C PHE A 218 22.97 -2.76 -10.56
N GLU A 219 23.13 -3.09 -11.84
CA GLU A 219 24.19 -3.97 -12.31
C GLU A 219 25.57 -3.38 -12.03
N HIS A 220 25.76 -2.07 -12.24
CA HIS A 220 26.99 -1.39 -11.88
C HIS A 220 27.31 -1.51 -10.38
N ALA A 221 26.32 -1.20 -9.52
CA ALA A 221 26.48 -1.37 -8.07
C ALA A 221 26.78 -2.82 -7.69
N SER A 222 26.15 -3.80 -8.35
CA SER A 222 26.41 -5.22 -8.12
C SER A 222 27.82 -5.64 -8.55
N THR A 223 28.36 -5.08 -9.64
CA THR A 223 29.74 -5.36 -10.06
C THR A 223 30.77 -4.76 -9.11
N SER A 224 30.42 -3.64 -8.46
CA SER A 224 31.26 -2.95 -7.48
C SER A 224 31.06 -3.44 -6.03
N ASP A 225 30.15 -4.39 -5.80
CA ASP A 225 29.73 -4.87 -4.46
C ASP A 225 29.23 -3.76 -3.53
N GLU A 226 28.55 -2.76 -4.10
CA GLU A 226 28.04 -1.58 -3.38
C GLU A 226 26.66 -1.87 -2.80
N HIS A 227 26.66 -2.57 -1.66
CA HIS A 227 25.46 -3.08 -1.00
C HIS A 227 24.30 -2.08 -0.85
N SER A 228 24.59 -0.89 -0.32
CA SER A 228 23.56 0.12 -0.05
C SER A 228 23.00 0.75 -1.33
N ASP A 229 23.75 0.75 -2.44
CA ASP A 229 23.26 1.15 -3.76
C ASP A 229 22.39 0.08 -4.38
N MET A 230 22.79 -1.19 -4.31
CA MET A 230 21.94 -2.29 -4.75
C MET A 230 20.57 -2.26 -4.06
N LEU A 231 20.54 -2.00 -2.74
CA LEU A 231 19.30 -1.83 -1.98
C LEU A 231 18.44 -0.66 -2.49
N PHE A 232 19.04 0.51 -2.68
CA PHE A 232 18.35 1.69 -3.18
C PHE A 232 17.77 1.46 -4.57
N TRP A 233 18.59 0.97 -5.51
CA TRP A 233 18.18 0.72 -6.89
C TRP A 233 17.12 -0.36 -6.99
N ALA A 234 17.18 -1.42 -6.17
CA ALA A 234 16.13 -2.43 -6.10
C ALA A 234 14.78 -1.85 -5.64
N ALA A 235 14.79 -0.95 -4.64
CA ALA A 235 13.59 -0.27 -4.18
C ALA A 235 13.00 0.66 -5.27
N GLU A 236 13.84 1.45 -5.93
CA GLU A 236 13.43 2.34 -7.02
C GLU A 236 12.87 1.56 -8.22
N LEU A 237 13.53 0.48 -8.64
CA LEU A 237 13.04 -0.40 -9.72
C LEU A 237 11.67 -0.98 -9.39
N ALA A 238 11.50 -1.48 -8.16
CA ALA A 238 10.24 -2.06 -7.72
C ALA A 238 9.09 -1.03 -7.75
N GLU A 239 9.31 0.17 -7.21
CA GLU A 239 8.32 1.26 -7.23
C GLU A 239 8.05 1.73 -8.67
N ARG A 240 9.08 1.86 -9.51
CA ARG A 240 8.93 2.31 -10.90
C ARG A 240 8.11 1.35 -11.75
N HIS A 241 8.34 0.05 -11.61
CA HIS A 241 7.55 -0.97 -12.29
C HIS A 241 6.08 -0.98 -11.81
N LEU A 242 5.82 -0.71 -10.52
CA LEU A 242 4.45 -0.56 -10.02
C LEU A 242 3.75 0.69 -10.57
N GLN A 243 4.48 1.80 -10.75
CA GLN A 243 3.93 3.02 -11.34
C GLN A 243 3.61 2.87 -12.83
N HIS A 244 4.45 2.15 -13.58
CA HIS A 244 4.26 1.93 -15.03
C HIS A 244 3.21 0.87 -15.37
N ARG A 245 2.67 0.17 -14.36
CA ARG A 245 1.71 -0.91 -14.61
C ARG A 245 0.40 -0.34 -15.17
N ARG A 246 -0.09 -0.95 -16.26
CA ARG A 246 -1.47 -0.75 -16.71
C ARG A 246 -2.37 -1.78 -16.03
N ARG A 247 -3.64 -1.44 -15.81
CA ARG A 247 -4.61 -2.42 -15.31
C ARG A 247 -4.67 -3.62 -16.28
N GLY A 248 -4.47 -4.82 -15.75
CA GLY A 248 -4.44 -6.06 -16.53
C GLY A 248 -3.04 -6.51 -16.99
N ASP A 249 -2.04 -5.62 -16.99
CA ASP A 249 -0.66 -6.00 -17.31
C ASP A 249 0.04 -6.63 -16.10
N GLN A 250 0.59 -7.82 -16.31
CA GLN A 250 1.22 -8.62 -15.26
C GLN A 250 2.73 -8.54 -15.29
N GLN A 251 3.35 -8.21 -16.44
CA GLN A 251 4.81 -8.23 -16.54
C GLN A 251 5.45 -7.18 -15.61
N PRO A 252 5.00 -5.91 -15.56
CA PRO A 252 5.53 -4.93 -14.63
C PRO A 252 5.28 -5.32 -13.17
N VAL A 253 4.15 -5.95 -12.86
CA VAL A 253 3.82 -6.40 -11.50
C VAL A 253 4.76 -7.53 -11.04
N VAL A 254 5.03 -8.49 -11.92
CA VAL A 254 5.99 -9.57 -11.65
C VAL A 254 7.40 -9.03 -11.49
N ALA A 255 7.84 -8.12 -12.37
CA ALA A 255 9.14 -7.48 -12.26
C ALA A 255 9.28 -6.68 -10.96
N ALA A 256 8.27 -5.91 -10.59
CA ALA A 256 8.24 -5.17 -9.32
C ALA A 256 8.39 -6.10 -8.11
N ARG A 257 7.64 -7.21 -8.09
CA ARG A 257 7.75 -8.22 -7.03
C ARG A 257 9.17 -8.76 -6.96
N ASP A 258 9.76 -9.14 -8.08
CA ASP A 258 11.04 -9.82 -8.12
C ASP A 258 12.18 -8.86 -7.71
N TRP A 259 12.16 -7.60 -8.17
CA TRP A 259 13.08 -6.55 -7.71
C TRP A 259 12.93 -6.25 -6.22
N ALA A 260 11.70 -6.10 -5.72
CA ALA A 260 11.45 -5.87 -4.31
C ALA A 260 11.97 -7.01 -3.44
N ARG A 261 11.79 -8.27 -3.87
CA ARG A 261 12.30 -9.44 -3.13
C ARG A 261 13.82 -9.54 -3.14
N ARG A 262 14.47 -9.14 -4.24
CA ARG A 262 15.94 -8.99 -4.26
C ARG A 262 16.39 -7.95 -3.22
N GLY A 263 15.72 -6.80 -3.17
CA GLY A 263 15.96 -5.77 -2.15
C GLY A 263 15.80 -6.31 -0.73
N ILE A 264 14.69 -6.98 -0.41
CA ILE A 264 14.45 -7.57 0.92
C ILE A 264 15.57 -8.55 1.31
N ALA A 265 16.07 -9.35 0.36
CA ALA A 265 17.12 -10.34 0.63
C ALA A 265 18.49 -9.71 0.94
N LEU A 266 18.71 -8.45 0.56
CA LEU A 266 19.94 -7.73 0.84
C LEU A 266 19.94 -7.10 2.25
N VAL A 267 18.78 -6.77 2.83
CA VAL A 267 18.70 -5.97 4.06
C VAL A 267 19.45 -6.61 5.25
N ASP A 268 20.38 -5.87 5.85
CA ASP A 268 20.85 -6.14 7.21
C ASP A 268 19.94 -5.40 8.23
N PRO A 269 19.12 -6.11 9.03
CA PRO A 269 18.21 -5.50 9.98
C PRO A 269 18.93 -4.76 11.13
N VAL A 270 20.25 -4.95 11.30
CA VAL A 270 21.06 -4.20 12.26
C VAL A 270 21.41 -2.81 11.73
N VAL A 271 21.34 -2.58 10.42
CA VAL A 271 21.61 -1.28 9.81
C VAL A 271 20.28 -0.53 9.65
N ARG A 272 20.18 0.64 10.30
CA ARG A 272 18.96 1.46 10.29
C ARG A 272 18.52 1.83 8.86
N LEU A 273 19.46 2.30 8.03
CA LEU A 273 19.16 2.70 6.64
C LEU A 273 18.68 1.51 5.80
N ASP A 274 19.29 0.33 5.96
CA ASP A 274 18.89 -0.88 5.24
C ASP A 274 17.49 -1.32 5.67
N SER A 275 17.15 -1.18 6.95
CA SER A 275 15.78 -1.45 7.44
C SER A 275 14.75 -0.48 6.87
N MET A 276 15.10 0.81 6.69
CA MET A 276 14.24 1.79 6.01
C MET A 276 14.01 1.42 4.53
N MET A 277 15.07 1.04 3.82
CA MET A 277 14.97 0.46 2.46
C MET A 277 14.18 -0.83 2.43
N GLY A 278 14.35 -1.68 3.44
CA GLY A 278 13.62 -2.92 3.62
C GLY A 278 12.12 -2.68 3.68
N ILE A 279 11.67 -1.68 4.44
CA ILE A 279 10.25 -1.31 4.50
C ILE A 279 9.71 -0.83 3.14
N ARG A 280 10.49 -0.06 2.36
CA ARG A 280 10.08 0.32 0.99
C ARG A 280 9.93 -0.92 0.11
N CYS A 281 10.91 -1.83 0.15
CA CYS A 281 10.87 -3.07 -0.61
C CYS A 281 9.70 -3.98 -0.19
N THR A 282 9.44 -4.17 1.11
CA THR A 282 8.31 -5.00 1.57
C THR A 282 6.96 -4.40 1.17
N ARG A 283 6.81 -3.07 1.22
CA ARG A 283 5.63 -2.37 0.72
C ARG A 283 5.41 -2.61 -0.78
N ALA A 284 6.45 -2.44 -1.59
CA ALA A 284 6.38 -2.70 -3.03
C ALA A 284 6.07 -4.19 -3.34
N ALA A 285 6.71 -5.13 -2.63
CA ALA A 285 6.45 -6.55 -2.79
C ALA A 285 5.01 -6.92 -2.41
N ALA A 286 4.48 -6.38 -1.30
CA ALA A 286 3.11 -6.60 -0.88
C ALA A 286 2.10 -6.01 -1.88
N ALA A 287 2.35 -4.80 -2.40
CA ALA A 287 1.53 -4.18 -3.43
C ALA A 287 1.51 -5.00 -4.73
N ALA A 288 2.66 -5.54 -5.13
CA ALA A 288 2.76 -6.42 -6.29
C ALA A 288 1.99 -7.73 -6.08
N GLU A 289 2.15 -8.38 -4.92
CA GLU A 289 1.42 -9.61 -4.59
C GLU A 289 -0.09 -9.36 -4.50
N MET A 290 -0.55 -8.22 -3.92
CA MET A 290 -1.96 -7.84 -3.91
C MET A 290 -2.54 -7.68 -5.33
N ALA A 291 -1.76 -7.14 -6.27
CA ALA A 291 -2.18 -7.03 -7.66
C ALA A 291 -2.29 -8.41 -8.34
N LEU A 292 -1.38 -9.34 -8.04
CA LEU A 292 -1.40 -10.72 -8.54
C LEU A 292 -2.53 -11.55 -7.92
N CYS A 293 -2.90 -11.31 -6.65
CA CYS A 293 -3.99 -11.98 -5.93
C CYS A 293 -5.36 -11.82 -6.60
N ARG A 294 -5.54 -10.89 -7.55
CA ARG A 294 -6.78 -10.77 -8.32
C ARG A 294 -7.11 -12.02 -9.13
N LYS A 295 -6.12 -12.88 -9.41
CA LYS A 295 -6.36 -14.22 -9.97
C LYS A 295 -6.79 -15.18 -8.86
N LEU A 296 -8.02 -15.67 -8.96
CA LEU A 296 -8.63 -16.54 -7.94
C LEU A 296 -7.79 -17.80 -7.65
N ASP A 297 -7.17 -18.40 -8.67
CA ASP A 297 -6.34 -19.60 -8.49
C ASP A 297 -5.02 -19.31 -7.73
N TYR A 298 -4.51 -18.08 -7.82
CA TYR A 298 -3.28 -17.66 -7.14
C TYR A 298 -3.53 -17.05 -5.77
N GLU A 299 -4.74 -16.55 -5.53
CA GLU A 299 -5.11 -15.77 -4.35
C GLU A 299 -4.66 -16.40 -3.01
N PRO A 300 -4.86 -17.70 -2.72
CA PRO A 300 -4.41 -18.27 -1.44
C PRO A 300 -2.88 -18.22 -1.28
N THR A 301 -2.15 -18.44 -2.37
CA THR A 301 -0.69 -18.36 -2.39
C THR A 301 -0.23 -16.92 -2.19
N GLY A 302 -0.85 -15.97 -2.90
CA GLY A 302 -0.53 -14.56 -2.77
C GLY A 302 -0.83 -14.01 -1.37
N LEU A 303 -1.95 -14.38 -0.74
CA LEU A 303 -2.27 -14.00 0.63
C LEU A 303 -1.25 -14.54 1.64
N SER A 304 -0.81 -15.80 1.49
CA SER A 304 0.25 -16.40 2.31
C SER A 304 1.59 -15.63 2.16
N ARG A 305 1.92 -15.20 0.93
CA ARG A 305 3.12 -14.39 0.67
C ARG A 305 3.02 -12.98 1.25
N ILE A 306 1.87 -12.31 1.08
CA ILE A 306 1.62 -10.98 1.68
C ILE A 306 1.82 -11.07 3.20
N ARG A 307 1.29 -12.11 3.85
CA ARG A 307 1.51 -12.34 5.29
C ARG A 307 3.00 -12.40 5.61
N SER A 308 3.76 -13.28 4.94
CA SER A 308 5.21 -13.43 5.20
C SER A 308 6.01 -12.16 4.92
N ILE A 309 5.65 -11.40 3.89
CA ILE A 309 6.28 -10.10 3.58
C ILE A 309 5.99 -9.10 4.70
N LYS A 310 4.75 -9.04 5.18
CA LYS A 310 4.36 -8.12 6.26
C LYS A 310 4.91 -8.51 7.62
N GLU A 311 5.07 -9.80 7.91
CA GLU A 311 5.82 -10.28 9.09
C GLU A 311 7.30 -9.84 9.04
N THR A 312 7.92 -9.87 7.85
CA THR A 312 9.28 -9.32 7.65
C THR A 312 9.31 -7.79 7.87
N GLU A 313 8.32 -7.07 7.33
CA GLU A 313 8.17 -5.61 7.53
C GLU A 313 8.02 -5.23 9.01
N MET A 314 7.28 -6.03 9.80
CA MET A 314 7.20 -5.86 11.25
C MET A 314 8.58 -5.97 11.90
N GLY A 315 9.41 -6.92 11.46
CA GLY A 315 10.78 -7.09 11.94
C GLY A 315 11.65 -5.85 11.70
N PHE A 316 11.56 -5.25 10.50
CA PHE A 316 12.25 -4.00 10.18
C PHE A 316 11.72 -2.82 11.00
N ALA A 317 10.40 -2.67 11.09
CA ALA A 317 9.78 -1.61 11.90
C ALA A 317 10.16 -1.73 13.39
N ALA A 318 10.21 -2.95 13.94
CA ALA A 318 10.66 -3.20 15.29
C ALA A 318 12.13 -2.82 15.51
N ALA A 319 13.01 -3.14 14.54
CA ALA A 319 14.43 -2.74 14.59
C ALA A 319 14.61 -1.21 14.56
N LEU A 320 13.71 -0.51 13.88
CA LEU A 320 13.69 0.96 13.81
C LEU A 320 13.04 1.64 15.03
N GLY A 321 12.29 0.90 15.85
CA GLY A 321 11.45 1.47 16.91
C GLY A 321 10.16 2.13 16.38
N TRP A 322 9.77 1.85 15.13
CA TRP A 322 8.63 2.44 14.45
C TRP A 322 7.34 1.70 14.79
N ARG A 323 6.66 2.16 15.85
CA ARG A 323 5.45 1.51 16.37
C ARG A 323 4.29 1.57 15.39
N LEU A 324 4.08 2.69 14.70
CA LEU A 324 2.95 2.82 13.77
C LEU A 324 3.14 1.88 12.56
N HIS A 325 4.32 1.88 11.93
CA HIS A 325 4.61 0.95 10.85
C HIS A 325 4.51 -0.52 11.29
N HIS A 326 4.99 -0.85 12.48
CA HIS A 326 4.85 -2.19 13.04
C HIS A 326 3.37 -2.61 13.14
N GLU A 327 2.50 -1.73 13.64
CA GLU A 327 1.08 -2.01 13.81
C GLU A 327 0.33 -2.10 12.47
N LEU A 328 0.67 -1.27 11.49
CA LEU A 328 0.14 -1.38 10.12
C LEU A 328 0.57 -2.69 9.45
N ALA A 329 1.85 -3.06 9.57
CA ALA A 329 2.35 -4.32 9.03
C ALA A 329 1.66 -5.53 9.70
N ARG A 330 1.48 -5.48 11.03
CA ARG A 330 0.72 -6.49 11.78
C ARG A 330 -0.71 -6.60 11.28
N PHE A 331 -1.41 -5.46 11.10
CA PHE A 331 -2.76 -5.45 10.55
C PHE A 331 -2.83 -6.14 9.19
N HIS A 332 -1.95 -5.79 8.25
CA HIS A 332 -1.96 -6.40 6.92
C HIS A 332 -1.61 -7.89 6.95
N ALA A 333 -0.70 -8.32 7.84
CA ALA A 333 -0.38 -9.73 8.02
C ALA A 333 -1.59 -10.52 8.57
N GLU A 334 -2.24 -10.01 9.64
CA GLU A 334 -3.41 -10.63 10.24
C GLU A 334 -4.62 -10.62 9.30
N HIS A 335 -4.81 -9.55 8.52
CA HIS A 335 -5.87 -9.49 7.51
C HIS A 335 -5.62 -10.51 6.39
N ALA A 336 -4.40 -10.59 5.85
CA ALA A 336 -4.06 -11.59 4.84
C ALA A 336 -4.24 -13.02 5.35
N ARG A 337 -3.88 -13.26 6.62
CA ARG A 337 -4.11 -14.54 7.30
C ARG A 337 -5.60 -14.85 7.45
N ALA A 338 -6.40 -13.89 7.91
CA ALA A 338 -7.85 -14.06 8.05
C ALA A 338 -8.51 -14.42 6.72
N LEU A 339 -8.10 -13.78 5.62
CA LEU A 339 -8.61 -14.10 4.29
C LEU A 339 -8.16 -15.49 3.79
N ALA A 340 -6.91 -15.87 4.06
CA ALA A 340 -6.38 -17.17 3.67
C ALA A 340 -7.02 -18.33 4.46
N GLU A 341 -7.28 -18.12 5.75
CA GLU A 341 -7.92 -19.09 6.66
C GLU A 341 -9.45 -19.03 6.62
N GLU A 342 -10.03 -18.06 5.90
CA GLU A 342 -11.48 -17.78 5.83
C GLU A 342 -12.09 -17.60 7.24
N ASP A 343 -11.44 -16.78 8.06
CA ASP A 343 -11.79 -16.51 9.46
C ASP A 343 -12.39 -15.10 9.64
N PRO A 344 -13.74 -14.97 9.70
CA PRO A 344 -14.41 -13.68 9.87
C PRO A 344 -14.12 -13.00 11.21
N ASP A 345 -13.90 -13.77 12.29
CA ASP A 345 -13.59 -13.20 13.62
C ASP A 345 -12.24 -12.49 13.56
N ARG A 346 -11.21 -13.15 13.00
CA ARG A 346 -9.89 -12.57 12.82
C ARG A 346 -9.93 -11.36 11.89
N GLU A 347 -10.69 -11.41 10.78
CA GLU A 347 -10.82 -10.28 9.87
C GLU A 347 -11.41 -9.04 10.58
N MET A 348 -12.51 -9.23 11.33
CA MET A 348 -13.18 -8.18 12.08
C MET A 348 -12.31 -7.61 13.20
N ARG A 349 -11.67 -8.47 13.99
CA ARG A 349 -10.77 -8.05 15.06
C ARG A 349 -9.55 -7.30 14.54
N ALA A 350 -8.96 -7.73 13.43
CA ALA A 350 -7.81 -7.03 12.83
C ALA A 350 -8.17 -5.58 12.48
N HIS A 351 -9.33 -5.36 11.85
CA HIS A 351 -9.80 -4.01 11.51
C HIS A 351 -10.17 -3.20 12.75
N HIS A 352 -10.85 -3.80 13.73
CA HIS A 352 -11.17 -3.13 14.99
C HIS A 352 -9.91 -2.68 15.75
N MET A 353 -8.90 -3.55 15.82
CA MET A 353 -7.63 -3.28 16.48
C MET A 353 -6.87 -2.15 15.78
N ILE A 354 -6.67 -2.21 14.46
CA ILE A 354 -5.93 -1.15 13.77
C ILE A 354 -6.66 0.19 13.84
N ALA A 355 -8.00 0.20 13.77
CA ALA A 355 -8.79 1.41 13.93
C ALA A 355 -8.54 2.07 15.29
N THR A 356 -8.59 1.29 16.37
CA THR A 356 -8.32 1.76 17.72
C THR A 356 -6.88 2.28 17.86
N THR A 357 -5.91 1.53 17.33
CA THR A 357 -4.49 1.89 17.37
C THR A 357 -4.19 3.18 16.60
N LEU A 358 -4.75 3.35 15.41
CA LEU A 358 -4.55 4.58 14.62
C LEU A 358 -5.14 5.80 15.32
N ILE A 359 -6.30 5.67 15.96
CA ILE A 359 -6.90 6.74 16.76
C ILE A 359 -5.98 7.13 17.93
N GLU A 360 -5.40 6.14 18.62
CA GLU A 360 -4.48 6.37 19.75
C GLU A 360 -3.19 7.07 19.30
N LEU A 361 -2.59 6.63 18.19
CA LEU A 361 -1.27 7.08 17.73
C LEU A 361 -1.31 8.35 16.86
N CYS A 362 -2.39 8.56 16.10
CA CYS A 362 -2.50 9.60 15.08
C CYS A 362 -3.65 10.58 15.32
N GLY A 363 -4.40 10.42 16.41
CA GLY A 363 -5.46 11.34 16.79
C GLY A 363 -4.94 12.75 17.14
N PRO A 364 -5.83 13.74 17.30
CA PRO A 364 -5.47 15.14 17.57
C PRO A 364 -4.71 15.35 18.89
N THR A 365 -4.85 14.41 19.83
CA THR A 365 -4.10 14.37 21.09
C THR A 365 -3.39 13.02 21.19
N PRO A 366 -2.28 12.82 20.46
CA PRO A 366 -1.58 11.54 20.49
C PRO A 366 -1.00 11.31 21.89
N SER A 367 -1.15 10.09 22.40
CA SER A 367 -0.64 9.72 23.73
C SER A 367 0.89 9.62 23.77
N ILE A 368 1.54 9.54 22.60
CA ILE A 368 2.97 9.20 22.45
C ILE A 368 3.61 10.11 21.40
N THR A 369 4.81 10.60 21.71
CA THR A 369 5.65 11.32 20.75
C THR A 369 6.20 10.34 19.71
N ARG A 370 5.89 10.55 18.43
CA ARG A 370 6.31 9.68 17.32
C ARG A 370 7.65 10.13 16.75
N GLU A 371 8.44 9.19 16.24
CA GLU A 371 9.55 9.56 15.36
C GLU A 371 8.98 10.22 14.09
N PRO A 372 9.57 11.32 13.59
CA PRO A 372 9.06 12.01 12.39
C PRO A 372 8.93 11.10 11.16
N GLN A 373 9.80 10.09 11.05
CA GLN A 373 9.81 9.13 9.95
C GLN A 373 8.78 8.00 10.13
N ASP A 374 8.27 7.77 11.34
CA ASP A 374 7.19 6.80 11.62
C ASP A 374 5.81 7.44 11.31
N SER A 375 5.63 7.80 10.05
CA SER A 375 4.48 8.55 9.55
C SER A 375 3.41 7.67 8.90
N LEU A 376 2.15 8.12 8.99
CA LEU A 376 1.00 7.45 8.36
C LEU A 376 0.79 8.02 6.95
N ARG A 377 0.68 7.17 5.92
CA ARG A 377 0.31 7.65 4.58
C ARG A 377 -1.20 7.84 4.48
N ALA A 378 -1.64 8.86 3.75
CA ALA A 378 -3.06 9.19 3.64
C ALA A 378 -3.90 8.05 3.04
N HIS A 379 -3.36 7.30 2.07
CA HIS A 379 -4.04 6.14 1.48
C HIS A 379 -4.15 4.95 2.45
N GLU A 380 -3.17 4.71 3.33
CA GLU A 380 -3.22 3.63 4.33
C GLU A 380 -4.36 3.89 5.33
N LEU A 381 -4.56 5.15 5.73
CA LEU A 381 -5.70 5.55 6.56
C LEU A 381 -7.04 5.38 5.82
N ALA A 382 -7.08 5.78 4.54
CA ALA A 382 -8.27 5.61 3.72
C ALA A 382 -8.67 4.14 3.60
N ASP A 383 -7.71 3.25 3.32
CA ASP A 383 -7.92 1.81 3.21
C ASP A 383 -8.50 1.21 4.49
N VAL A 384 -8.04 1.64 5.68
CA VAL A 384 -8.60 1.19 6.96
C VAL A 384 -10.05 1.65 7.13
N ILE A 385 -10.36 2.92 6.83
CA ILE A 385 -11.73 3.46 6.92
C ILE A 385 -12.66 2.71 5.95
N VAL A 386 -12.24 2.53 4.70
CA VAL A 386 -13.01 1.79 3.70
C VAL A 386 -13.19 0.33 4.11
N GLY A 387 -12.15 -0.30 4.67
CA GLY A 387 -12.19 -1.65 5.21
C GLY A 387 -13.25 -1.83 6.31
N LEU A 388 -13.33 -0.89 7.26
CA LEU A 388 -14.37 -0.88 8.30
C LEU A 388 -15.78 -0.77 7.72
N ARG A 389 -15.97 0.11 6.71
CA ARG A 389 -17.29 0.28 6.06
C ARG A 389 -17.69 -0.93 5.25
N ARG A 390 -16.73 -1.58 4.58
CA ARG A 390 -16.93 -2.87 3.92
C ARG A 390 -17.32 -3.96 4.90
N ILE A 391 -16.65 -4.06 6.05
CA ILE A 391 -16.99 -5.01 7.13
C ILE A 391 -18.40 -4.75 7.67
N HIS A 392 -18.76 -3.50 7.93
CA HIS A 392 -20.11 -3.14 8.35
C HIS A 392 -21.15 -3.60 7.32
N MET A 393 -20.96 -3.25 6.04
CA MET A 393 -21.88 -3.64 4.99
C MET A 393 -22.00 -5.16 4.87
N ALA A 394 -20.89 -5.89 4.95
CA ALA A 394 -20.87 -7.34 4.81
C ALA A 394 -21.50 -8.07 6.01
N TYR A 395 -21.03 -7.77 7.23
CA TYR A 395 -21.29 -8.59 8.41
C TYR A 395 -22.45 -8.12 9.29
N ALA A 396 -22.78 -6.81 9.32
CA ALA A 396 -23.79 -6.28 10.25
C ALA A 396 -25.19 -6.87 10.04
N THR A 397 -25.51 -7.23 8.80
CA THR A 397 -26.78 -7.86 8.41
C THR A 397 -26.62 -9.33 8.00
N HIS A 398 -25.43 -9.92 8.17
CA HIS A 398 -25.20 -11.31 7.78
C HIS A 398 -25.85 -12.28 8.78
N PRO A 399 -26.70 -13.24 8.33
CA PRO A 399 -27.43 -14.14 9.23
C PRO A 399 -26.53 -14.86 10.24
N GLU A 400 -25.36 -15.33 9.80
CA GLU A 400 -24.45 -16.15 10.63
C GLU A 400 -23.44 -15.33 11.44
N HIS A 401 -23.14 -14.10 11.01
CA HIS A 401 -22.03 -13.31 11.58
C HIS A 401 -22.48 -12.04 12.29
N ARG A 402 -23.78 -11.68 12.23
CA ARG A 402 -24.32 -10.49 12.88
C ARG A 402 -24.03 -10.45 14.38
N GLN A 403 -24.18 -11.56 15.10
CA GLN A 403 -23.93 -11.59 16.55
C GLN A 403 -22.45 -11.36 16.88
N LEU A 404 -21.56 -11.96 16.09
CA LEU A 404 -20.11 -11.75 16.22
C LEU A 404 -19.74 -10.30 15.92
N TYR A 405 -20.29 -9.73 14.84
CA TYR A 405 -20.12 -8.33 14.47
C TYR A 405 -20.55 -7.39 15.62
N THR A 406 -21.75 -7.58 16.19
CA THR A 406 -22.23 -6.78 17.32
C THR A 406 -21.36 -6.94 18.56
N THR A 407 -20.78 -8.13 18.79
CA THR A 407 -19.88 -8.36 19.92
C THR A 407 -18.56 -7.60 19.79
N ILE A 408 -18.01 -7.51 18.57
CA ILE A 408 -16.72 -6.87 18.32
C ILE A 408 -16.87 -5.34 18.23
N PHE A 409 -17.87 -4.87 17.49
CA PHE A 409 -18.00 -3.45 17.15
C PHE A 409 -19.10 -2.72 17.93
N GLY A 410 -20.11 -3.43 18.46
CA GLY A 410 -21.30 -2.79 19.01
C GLY A 410 -21.90 -1.76 18.06
N ASP A 411 -22.18 -0.55 18.57
CA ASP A 411 -22.63 0.61 17.78
C ASP A 411 -21.48 1.59 17.44
N ASP A 412 -20.21 1.17 17.61
CA ASP A 412 -19.06 2.08 17.63
C ASP A 412 -18.49 2.43 16.24
N ILE A 413 -18.86 1.74 15.16
CA ILE A 413 -18.24 1.98 13.84
C ILE A 413 -18.38 3.42 13.34
N ASP A 414 -19.55 4.05 13.54
CA ASP A 414 -19.77 5.44 13.12
C ASP A 414 -18.92 6.42 13.96
N HIS A 415 -18.68 6.11 15.24
CA HIS A 415 -17.79 6.89 16.11
C HIS A 415 -16.31 6.67 15.78
N GLN A 416 -15.89 5.42 15.57
CA GLN A 416 -14.54 5.07 15.13
C GLN A 416 -14.20 5.73 13.78
N THR A 417 -15.13 5.70 12.82
CA THR A 417 -14.94 6.36 11.52
C THR A 417 -14.72 7.86 11.68
N ARG A 418 -15.52 8.54 12.52
CA ARG A 418 -15.32 9.99 12.77
C ARG A 418 -13.96 10.29 13.42
N LYS A 419 -13.52 9.46 14.36
CA LYS A 419 -12.20 9.61 14.99
C LYS A 419 -11.05 9.34 14.02
N LEU A 420 -11.19 8.34 13.14
CA LEU A 420 -10.20 8.07 12.08
C LEU A 420 -10.11 9.21 11.07
N LEU A 421 -11.24 9.84 10.69
CA LEU A 421 -11.21 11.04 9.86
C LEU A 421 -10.40 12.18 10.51
N ALA A 422 -10.46 12.30 11.84
CA ALA A 422 -9.66 13.29 12.57
C ALA A 422 -8.15 12.96 12.61
N CYS A 423 -7.72 11.81 12.09
CA CYS A 423 -6.31 11.43 11.96
C CYS A 423 -5.67 11.88 10.64
N PHE A 424 -6.46 12.31 9.63
CA PHE A 424 -5.90 12.82 8.36
C PHE A 424 -4.88 13.96 8.53
N PRO A 425 -5.03 14.93 9.46
CA PRO A 425 -4.01 15.94 9.72
C PRO A 425 -2.63 15.40 10.08
N ALA A 426 -2.56 14.19 10.63
CA ALA A 426 -1.31 13.53 11.00
C ALA A 426 -0.67 12.72 9.86
N THR A 427 -1.28 12.71 8.66
CA THR A 427 -0.80 11.95 7.50
C THR A 427 0.15 12.76 6.62
N THR A 428 1.02 12.07 5.89
CA THR A 428 1.95 12.66 4.93
C THR A 428 1.38 12.61 3.51
N THR A 429 1.64 13.65 2.72
CA THR A 429 1.40 13.76 1.25
C THR A 429 -0.04 13.46 0.78
N GLU A 430 -0.54 14.17 -0.23
CA GLU A 430 -1.87 13.91 -0.85
C GLU A 430 -3.07 13.86 0.11
N ARG A 431 -2.94 14.39 1.34
CA ARG A 431 -3.96 14.33 2.39
C ARG A 431 -5.33 14.75 1.89
N HIS A 432 -5.41 15.93 1.25
CA HIS A 432 -6.69 16.50 0.81
C HIS A 432 -7.44 15.62 -0.17
N ARG A 433 -6.71 14.91 -1.03
CA ARG A 433 -7.27 13.99 -2.02
C ARG A 433 -7.89 12.77 -1.33
N HIS A 434 -7.11 12.03 -0.55
CA HIS A 434 -7.59 10.81 0.12
C HIS A 434 -8.69 11.11 1.14
N GLU A 435 -8.57 12.21 1.88
CA GLU A 435 -9.63 12.67 2.79
C GLU A 435 -10.93 13.00 2.02
N GLY A 436 -10.82 13.70 0.89
CA GLY A 436 -11.95 14.04 0.02
C GLY A 436 -12.63 12.79 -0.56
N ASN A 437 -11.85 11.84 -1.06
CA ASN A 437 -12.34 10.58 -1.62
C ASN A 437 -13.07 9.71 -0.59
N VAL A 438 -12.52 9.57 0.62
CA VAL A 438 -13.18 8.84 1.70
C VAL A 438 -14.47 9.54 2.12
N ARG A 439 -14.49 10.87 2.24
CA ARG A 439 -15.72 11.61 2.57
C ARG A 439 -16.79 11.45 1.50
N ALA A 440 -16.43 11.46 0.22
CA ALA A 440 -17.33 11.16 -0.88
C ALA A 440 -17.93 9.76 -0.77
N LEU A 441 -17.10 8.76 -0.44
CA LEU A 441 -17.55 7.39 -0.22
C LEU A 441 -18.53 7.29 0.97
N LEU A 442 -18.24 7.97 2.07
CA LEU A 442 -19.09 7.98 3.26
C LEU A 442 -20.44 8.65 2.98
N ARG A 443 -20.47 9.74 2.21
CA ARG A 443 -21.73 10.36 1.76
C ARG A 443 -22.55 9.41 0.89
N LEU A 444 -21.92 8.71 -0.05
CA LEU A 444 -22.59 7.72 -0.88
C LEU A 444 -23.12 6.53 -0.05
N ASN A 445 -22.37 6.11 0.97
CA ASN A 445 -22.79 5.07 1.90
C ASN A 445 -23.99 5.51 2.76
N ASP A 446 -23.96 6.73 3.29
CA ASP A 446 -25.07 7.30 4.06
C ASP A 446 -26.32 7.47 3.20
N LEU A 447 -26.16 7.89 1.94
CA LEU A 447 -27.23 7.94 0.96
C LEU A 447 -27.83 6.54 0.72
N SER A 448 -26.98 5.53 0.52
CA SER A 448 -27.46 4.15 0.36
C SER A 448 -28.20 3.62 1.59
N ARG A 449 -27.79 3.99 2.81
CA ARG A 449 -28.51 3.58 4.03
C ARG A 449 -29.89 4.23 4.13
N ARG A 450 -30.04 5.46 3.65
CA ARG A 450 -31.36 6.12 3.58
C ARG A 450 -32.28 5.38 2.62
N PHE A 451 -31.77 4.87 1.50
CA PHE A 451 -32.58 4.04 0.59
C PHE A 451 -33.08 2.75 1.25
N ASP A 452 -32.25 2.08 2.06
CA ASP A 452 -32.64 0.84 2.77
C ASP A 452 -33.70 1.09 3.86
N LEU A 453 -33.91 2.33 4.32
CA LEU A 453 -34.92 2.70 5.31
C LEU A 453 -36.30 2.97 4.69
N HIS A 454 -36.39 3.09 3.36
CA HIS A 454 -37.55 3.62 2.64
C HIS A 454 -38.30 2.58 1.78
N ASP A 455 -38.42 1.34 2.26
CA ASP A 455 -39.02 0.21 1.52
C ASP A 455 -40.57 0.16 1.49
N SER A 456 -41.28 1.22 1.89
CA SER A 456 -42.75 1.30 1.87
C SER A 456 -43.30 2.16 0.71
N THR A 457 -44.46 1.79 0.20
CA THR A 457 -45.05 2.28 -1.07
C THR A 457 -45.40 3.77 -1.11
N ASP A 458 -45.40 4.48 0.02
CA ASP A 458 -45.60 5.94 0.10
C ASP A 458 -44.27 6.75 0.00
N GLU A 459 -43.13 6.10 -0.30
CA GLU A 459 -41.79 6.69 -0.16
C GLU A 459 -41.08 7.08 -1.47
N LEU A 460 -41.71 6.91 -2.64
CA LEU A 460 -41.11 7.24 -3.94
C LEU A 460 -40.73 8.74 -4.06
N ASP A 461 -41.57 9.64 -3.56
CA ASP A 461 -41.29 11.09 -3.54
C ASP A 461 -40.16 11.45 -2.58
N ARG A 462 -40.05 10.75 -1.45
CA ARG A 462 -38.97 10.95 -0.46
C ARG A 462 -37.64 10.39 -0.98
N ILE A 463 -37.67 9.25 -1.64
CA ILE A 463 -36.51 8.66 -2.32
C ILE A 463 -36.06 9.56 -3.48
N ARG A 464 -37.00 10.11 -4.26
CA ARG A 464 -36.74 11.07 -5.34
C ARG A 464 -36.07 12.34 -4.80
N SER A 465 -36.66 12.98 -3.79
CA SER A 465 -36.07 14.17 -3.17
C SER A 465 -34.69 13.89 -2.55
N THR A 466 -34.46 12.71 -1.97
CA THR A 466 -33.16 12.32 -1.40
C THR A 466 -32.10 12.03 -2.47
N GLY A 467 -32.50 11.47 -3.62
CA GLY A 467 -31.62 11.24 -4.76
C GLY A 467 -31.31 12.51 -5.56
N GLU A 468 -32.27 13.44 -5.65
CA GLU A 468 -32.11 14.76 -6.29
C GLU A 468 -31.31 15.74 -5.42
N ALA A 469 -31.47 15.67 -4.09
CA ALA A 469 -30.68 16.46 -3.14
C ALA A 469 -29.22 16.00 -3.02
N TYR A 470 -28.80 14.94 -3.73
CA TYR A 470 -27.39 14.54 -3.81
C TYR A 470 -26.63 15.43 -4.80
N GLU A 471 -26.51 16.71 -4.45
CA GLU A 471 -25.94 17.80 -5.25
C GLU A 471 -24.50 17.59 -5.72
N GLN A 472 -23.78 16.58 -5.18
CA GLN A 472 -22.38 16.24 -5.52
C GLN A 472 -22.22 14.87 -6.18
N ALA A 473 -23.30 14.26 -6.67
CA ALA A 473 -23.32 12.89 -7.15
C ALA A 473 -22.24 12.56 -8.18
N ALA A 474 -22.10 13.39 -9.21
CA ALA A 474 -21.17 13.14 -10.32
C ALA A 474 -19.72 13.02 -9.84
N ILE A 475 -19.28 14.00 -9.06
CA ILE A 475 -17.91 14.06 -8.55
C ILE A 475 -17.66 12.99 -7.50
N ASP A 476 -18.61 12.75 -6.60
CA ASP A 476 -18.43 11.73 -5.57
C ASP A 476 -18.37 10.32 -6.17
N LEU A 477 -19.09 10.05 -7.26
CA LEU A 477 -18.99 8.78 -7.99
C LEU A 477 -17.62 8.60 -8.68
N LEU A 478 -16.97 9.68 -9.12
CA LEU A 478 -15.60 9.66 -9.66
C LEU A 478 -14.55 9.50 -8.55
N ARG A 479 -14.63 10.33 -7.50
CA ARG A 479 -13.70 10.31 -6.36
C ARG A 479 -13.64 8.94 -5.68
N THR A 480 -14.69 8.15 -5.79
CA THR A 480 -14.78 6.82 -5.17
C THR A 480 -14.30 5.68 -6.06
N ALA A 481 -13.82 5.95 -7.28
CA ALA A 481 -13.46 4.93 -8.27
C ALA A 481 -12.38 3.92 -7.82
N GLU A 482 -11.57 4.28 -6.82
CA GLU A 482 -10.51 3.43 -6.27
C GLU A 482 -11.02 2.35 -5.29
N TYR A 483 -12.23 2.49 -4.72
CA TYR A 483 -12.70 1.67 -3.59
C TYR A 483 -13.44 0.36 -3.94
N GLY A 484 -13.15 -0.19 -5.12
CA GLY A 484 -13.52 -1.58 -5.50
C GLY A 484 -14.98 -1.99 -5.27
N THR A 485 -15.17 -3.20 -4.72
CA THR A 485 -16.47 -3.87 -4.55
C THR A 485 -17.47 -3.13 -3.67
N PHE A 486 -16.98 -2.52 -2.58
CA PHE A 486 -17.83 -1.75 -1.67
C PHE A 486 -18.47 -0.57 -2.40
N ARG A 487 -17.67 0.18 -3.16
CA ARG A 487 -18.15 1.28 -3.99
C ARG A 487 -19.09 0.80 -5.09
N ASP A 488 -18.77 -0.29 -5.78
CA ASP A 488 -19.59 -0.76 -6.90
C ASP A 488 -21.02 -1.14 -6.45
N ILE A 489 -21.20 -1.71 -5.26
CA ILE A 489 -22.53 -1.94 -4.67
C ILE A 489 -23.26 -0.61 -4.39
N LEU A 490 -22.57 0.37 -3.79
CA LEU A 490 -23.16 1.67 -3.48
C LEU A 490 -23.61 2.42 -4.76
N VAL A 491 -22.77 2.38 -5.79
CA VAL A 491 -23.05 2.97 -7.11
C VAL A 491 -24.25 2.28 -7.75
N ALA A 492 -24.30 0.94 -7.75
CA ALA A 492 -25.43 0.19 -8.31
C ALA A 492 -26.76 0.57 -7.63
N ARG A 493 -26.76 0.70 -6.30
CA ARG A 493 -27.93 1.13 -5.52
C ARG A 493 -28.36 2.56 -5.88
N TYR A 494 -27.43 3.49 -5.98
CA TYR A 494 -27.71 4.85 -6.44
C TYR A 494 -28.32 4.87 -7.85
N LEU A 495 -27.76 4.12 -8.79
CA LEU A 495 -28.26 4.05 -10.17
C LEU A 495 -29.67 3.46 -10.25
N ILE A 496 -29.99 2.44 -9.44
CA ILE A 496 -31.35 1.89 -9.34
C ILE A 496 -32.34 2.97 -8.89
N VAL A 497 -31.99 3.72 -7.84
CA VAL A 497 -32.85 4.78 -7.32
C VAL A 497 -33.06 5.88 -8.35
N LYS A 498 -31.98 6.32 -9.01
CA LYS A 498 -32.06 7.32 -10.09
C LYS A 498 -32.90 6.82 -11.27
N ALA A 499 -32.79 5.54 -11.63
CA ALA A 499 -33.61 4.95 -12.68
C ALA A 499 -35.10 4.91 -12.29
N ARG A 500 -35.42 4.57 -11.03
CA ARG A 500 -36.79 4.57 -10.51
C ARG A 500 -37.40 5.97 -10.47
N SER A 501 -36.63 6.99 -10.07
CA SER A 501 -37.12 8.38 -10.04
C SER A 501 -37.42 8.94 -11.44
N LEU A 502 -36.75 8.41 -12.47
CA LEU A 502 -36.94 8.83 -13.88
C LEU A 502 -38.03 8.04 -14.61
N ALA A 503 -38.50 6.92 -14.06
CA ALA A 503 -39.42 6.00 -14.73
C ALA A 503 -40.89 6.24 -14.32
N GLU A 504 -41.38 7.48 -14.36
CA GLU A 504 -42.72 7.90 -13.90
C GLU A 504 -43.83 6.85 -14.12
N PRO A 505 -44.76 6.66 -13.16
CA PRO A 505 -46.00 5.94 -13.43
C PRO A 505 -46.88 6.79 -14.36
N GLU A 506 -47.24 6.23 -15.51
CA GLU A 506 -48.26 6.78 -16.41
C GLU A 506 -49.61 6.89 -15.67
N GLU A 507 -49.89 8.03 -15.02
CA GLU A 507 -51.25 8.37 -14.64
C GLU A 507 -51.49 9.89 -14.74
N THR A 508 -52.21 10.23 -15.82
CA THR A 508 -53.06 11.42 -16.03
C THR A 508 -52.39 12.80 -16.18
N VAL A 509 -52.24 13.28 -17.44
CA VAL A 509 -52.93 14.49 -17.95
C VAL A 509 -52.98 14.40 -19.49
N SER A 510 -54.20 14.41 -20.04
CA SER A 510 -54.45 14.63 -21.46
C SER A 510 -54.24 16.11 -21.80
N GLU A 511 -53.30 16.45 -22.68
CA GLU A 511 -53.42 17.57 -23.64
C GLU A 511 -52.28 17.53 -24.69
N PRO A 512 -52.58 17.58 -26.01
CA PRO A 512 -51.54 17.69 -27.03
C PRO A 512 -51.40 19.14 -27.49
N ALA A 513 -50.22 19.75 -27.29
CA ALA A 513 -49.87 21.02 -27.92
C ALA A 513 -48.58 20.91 -28.76
N LYS A 514 -48.63 21.60 -29.90
CA LYS A 514 -47.82 21.43 -31.12
C LYS A 514 -46.42 22.08 -31.05
N CYS A 515 -45.54 21.47 -31.87
CA CYS A 515 -44.52 22.08 -32.76
C CYS A 515 -43.11 22.43 -32.23
N LYS A 516 -42.16 21.62 -32.74
CA LYS A 516 -40.93 21.97 -33.48
C LYS A 516 -39.89 22.87 -32.81
N SER A 517 -38.79 22.25 -32.37
CA SER A 517 -37.45 22.62 -32.82
C SER A 517 -36.60 21.36 -33.02
N ILE A 518 -35.90 21.30 -34.16
CA ILE A 518 -34.87 20.32 -34.46
C ILE A 518 -33.57 20.98 -34.00
N GLY A 519 -32.91 20.40 -33.01
CA GLY A 519 -31.68 20.95 -32.44
C GLY A 519 -31.12 20.04 -31.35
N HIS A 520 -30.45 18.98 -31.78
CA HIS A 520 -29.40 18.21 -31.08
C HIS A 520 -29.44 18.20 -29.53
N SER A 521 -30.27 17.32 -28.98
CA SER A 521 -30.25 16.93 -27.57
C SER A 521 -29.22 15.81 -27.35
N LEU A 522 -28.27 16.02 -26.42
CA LEU A 522 -27.35 15.00 -25.94
C LEU A 522 -27.90 14.40 -24.63
N VAL A 523 -28.61 13.28 -24.81
CA VAL A 523 -28.76 12.11 -23.92
C VAL A 523 -29.15 12.36 -22.44
N HIS A 524 -30.45 12.40 -22.14
CA HIS A 524 -30.90 11.98 -20.80
C HIS A 524 -30.66 10.46 -20.66
N PRO A 525 -30.02 9.96 -19.57
CA PRO A 525 -29.79 8.54 -19.42
C PRO A 525 -31.14 7.83 -19.22
N HIS A 526 -31.55 7.09 -20.25
CA HIS A 526 -32.78 6.32 -20.24
C HIS A 526 -32.80 5.38 -19.01
N PRO A 527 -33.92 5.24 -18.27
CA PRO A 527 -33.99 4.40 -17.06
C PRO A 527 -33.46 2.97 -17.28
N ALA A 528 -33.74 2.39 -18.45
CA ALA A 528 -33.21 1.08 -18.83
C ALA A 528 -31.67 1.03 -18.90
N ALA A 529 -31.01 2.09 -19.37
CA ALA A 529 -29.55 2.19 -19.41
C ALA A 529 -28.94 2.29 -18.00
N LEU A 530 -29.60 3.00 -17.08
CA LEU A 530 -29.19 3.09 -15.68
C LEU A 530 -29.34 1.75 -14.94
N PHE A 531 -30.44 1.03 -15.18
CA PHE A 531 -30.60 -0.34 -14.67
C PHE A 531 -29.54 -1.29 -15.24
N GLN A 532 -29.23 -1.19 -16.53
CA GLN A 532 -28.18 -1.99 -17.15
C GLN A 532 -26.79 -1.66 -16.58
N ALA A 533 -26.49 -0.40 -16.31
CA ALA A 533 -25.25 0.01 -15.65
C ALA A 533 -25.19 -0.53 -14.21
N ALA A 534 -26.29 -0.47 -13.45
CA ALA A 534 -26.35 -1.06 -12.11
C ALA A 534 -26.09 -2.58 -12.13
N ILE A 535 -26.64 -3.29 -13.11
CA ILE A 535 -26.35 -4.71 -13.34
C ILE A 535 -24.85 -4.93 -13.58
N GLN A 536 -24.21 -4.11 -14.41
CA GLN A 536 -22.77 -4.23 -14.68
C GLN A 536 -21.92 -4.04 -13.41
N PHE A 537 -22.28 -3.11 -12.53
CA PHE A 537 -21.60 -2.94 -11.23
C PHE A 537 -21.77 -4.14 -10.30
N TYR A 538 -22.96 -4.72 -10.24
CA TYR A 538 -23.17 -5.94 -9.47
C TYR A 538 -22.45 -7.14 -10.07
N ASP A 539 -22.47 -7.31 -11.40
CA ASP A 539 -21.76 -8.39 -12.09
C ASP A 539 -20.24 -8.26 -11.90
N HIS A 540 -19.70 -7.04 -11.94
CA HIS A 540 -18.30 -6.78 -11.61
C HIS A 540 -17.99 -7.18 -10.17
N THR A 541 -18.82 -6.78 -9.20
CA THR A 541 -18.66 -7.19 -7.80
C THR A 541 -18.78 -8.70 -7.61
N ALA A 542 -19.67 -9.36 -8.37
CA ALA A 542 -19.85 -10.80 -8.35
C ALA A 542 -18.64 -11.58 -8.92
N SER A 543 -17.73 -10.91 -9.62
CA SER A 543 -16.45 -11.49 -10.09
C SER A 543 -15.30 -11.37 -9.09
N ALA A 544 -15.48 -10.60 -8.00
CA ALA A 544 -14.44 -10.32 -7.02
C ALA A 544 -14.04 -11.55 -6.17
N SER A 545 -13.07 -11.38 -5.28
CA SER A 545 -12.63 -12.44 -4.36
C SER A 545 -13.80 -13.11 -3.62
N PRO A 546 -13.83 -14.45 -3.50
CA PRO A 546 -14.81 -15.17 -2.70
C PRO A 546 -14.51 -15.12 -1.19
N ARG A 547 -13.44 -14.47 -0.74
CA ARG A 547 -12.95 -14.52 0.65
C ARG A 547 -13.37 -13.31 1.49
N GLY A 548 -13.58 -13.54 2.78
CA GLY A 548 -13.88 -12.53 3.79
C GLY A 548 -15.09 -11.66 3.45
N ALA A 549 -15.05 -10.39 3.87
CA ALA A 549 -16.13 -9.43 3.61
C ALA A 549 -16.44 -9.29 2.11
N SER A 550 -15.41 -9.34 1.25
CA SER A 550 -15.59 -9.27 -0.21
C SER A 550 -16.39 -10.45 -0.76
N GLY A 551 -16.17 -11.66 -0.22
CA GLY A 551 -16.93 -12.86 -0.60
C GLY A 551 -18.41 -12.77 -0.27
N ILE A 552 -18.74 -12.24 0.92
CA ILE A 552 -20.14 -12.00 1.31
C ILE A 552 -20.80 -10.98 0.38
N LEU A 553 -20.09 -9.88 0.09
CA LEU A 553 -20.57 -8.85 -0.82
C LEU A 553 -20.71 -9.36 -2.27
N ARG A 554 -19.81 -10.23 -2.72
CA ARG A 554 -19.88 -10.93 -4.01
C ARG A 554 -21.19 -11.72 -4.12
N THR A 555 -21.51 -12.54 -3.12
CA THR A 555 -22.76 -13.34 -3.11
C THR A 555 -23.99 -12.44 -3.13
N ARG A 556 -24.00 -11.37 -2.33
CA ARG A 556 -25.10 -10.39 -2.33
C ARG A 556 -25.26 -9.67 -3.66
N ALA A 557 -24.16 -9.25 -4.28
CA ALA A 557 -24.17 -8.60 -5.59
C ALA A 557 -24.68 -9.55 -6.68
N ALA A 558 -24.28 -10.83 -6.64
CA ALA A 558 -24.79 -11.84 -7.57
C ALA A 558 -26.32 -12.00 -7.45
N HIS A 559 -26.85 -12.10 -6.21
CA HIS A 559 -28.29 -12.14 -5.97
C HIS A 559 -28.99 -10.88 -6.48
N ALA A 560 -28.50 -9.70 -6.09
CA ALA A 560 -29.06 -8.41 -6.51
C ALA A 560 -29.06 -8.23 -8.04
N SER A 561 -28.00 -8.67 -8.73
CA SER A 561 -27.94 -8.70 -10.20
C SER A 561 -29.02 -9.60 -10.78
N THR A 562 -29.17 -10.82 -10.26
CA THR A 562 -30.21 -11.75 -10.75
C THR A 562 -31.62 -11.25 -10.52
N ASP A 563 -31.89 -10.67 -9.35
CA ASP A 563 -33.21 -10.13 -9.02
C ASP A 563 -33.55 -8.92 -9.88
N LEU A 564 -32.57 -8.02 -10.10
CA LEU A 564 -32.75 -6.87 -10.98
C LEU A 564 -32.95 -7.29 -12.45
N LYS A 565 -32.22 -8.29 -12.94
CA LYS A 565 -32.42 -8.89 -14.28
C LYS A 565 -33.82 -9.46 -14.43
N ARG A 566 -34.32 -10.21 -13.43
CA ARG A 566 -35.68 -10.77 -13.44
C ARG A 566 -36.74 -9.66 -13.44
N ALA A 567 -36.61 -8.67 -12.56
CA ALA A 567 -37.56 -7.56 -12.46
C ALA A 567 -37.65 -6.74 -13.77
N ASN A 568 -36.53 -6.57 -14.47
CA ASN A 568 -36.49 -5.83 -15.74
C ASN A 568 -36.87 -6.68 -16.97
N SER A 569 -36.78 -8.01 -16.90
CA SER A 569 -37.23 -8.91 -17.99
C SER A 569 -38.74 -8.88 -18.20
N SER A 570 -39.50 -8.43 -17.20
CA SER A 570 -40.97 -8.26 -17.26
C SER A 570 -41.43 -6.94 -17.88
N ARG A 571 -40.51 -5.98 -18.10
CA ARG A 571 -40.79 -4.71 -18.77
C ARG A 571 -40.26 -4.76 -20.20
N SER A 572 -41.03 -5.40 -21.07
CA SER A 572 -40.80 -5.36 -22.52
C SER A 572 -40.94 -3.94 -23.03
N VAL A 573 -39.96 -3.56 -23.86
CA VAL A 573 -39.80 -2.30 -24.60
C VAL A 573 -41.13 -1.81 -25.19
N THR A 574 -41.48 -0.57 -24.84
CA THR A 574 -42.26 0.33 -25.71
C THR A 574 -41.56 1.69 -25.70
N ASP A 575 -41.30 2.20 -26.91
CA ASP A 575 -40.58 3.45 -27.19
C ASP A 575 -41.45 4.69 -26.97
N SER A 576 -40.76 5.81 -26.72
CA SER A 576 -41.13 7.21 -26.97
C SER A 576 -42.00 7.95 -25.94
N ALA A 577 -41.41 8.98 -25.30
CA ALA A 577 -41.93 10.36 -25.33
C ALA A 577 -40.91 11.39 -24.80
N ALA A 578 -41.06 12.63 -25.28
CA ALA A 578 -40.08 13.73 -25.27
C ALA A 578 -39.97 14.50 -23.93
N ALA A 579 -38.79 15.09 -23.70
CA ALA A 579 -38.45 15.86 -22.50
C ALA A 579 -38.82 17.37 -22.60
N PRO A 580 -39.13 18.05 -21.47
CA PRO A 580 -39.42 19.48 -21.37
C PRO A 580 -38.14 20.37 -21.35
N PRO A 581 -38.23 21.68 -21.60
CA PRO A 581 -37.06 22.56 -21.73
C PRO A 581 -36.55 23.12 -20.38
N ILE A 582 -35.24 23.06 -20.12
CA ILE A 582 -34.54 23.64 -18.96
C ILE A 582 -33.20 24.28 -19.42
N SER A 583 -32.65 25.20 -18.61
CA SER A 583 -31.62 26.23 -18.91
C SER A 583 -30.16 25.75 -19.14
N GLU A 584 -29.34 26.60 -19.77
CA GLU A 584 -27.94 26.35 -20.21
C GLU A 584 -26.93 25.92 -19.12
N PHE A 585 -27.18 26.23 -17.84
CA PHE A 585 -26.31 25.81 -16.73
C PHE A 585 -26.54 24.35 -16.30
N ASP A 586 -27.72 23.81 -16.54
CA ASP A 586 -28.04 22.39 -16.31
C ASP A 586 -27.28 21.48 -17.29
N THR A 587 -27.03 21.97 -18.51
CA THR A 587 -26.38 21.24 -19.62
C THR A 587 -24.92 20.86 -19.34
N ILE A 588 -24.18 21.68 -18.59
CA ILE A 588 -22.77 21.41 -18.25
C ILE A 588 -22.68 20.35 -17.15
N ALA A 589 -23.57 20.40 -16.15
CA ALA A 589 -23.66 19.40 -15.11
C ALA A 589 -24.09 18.02 -15.65
N GLU A 590 -24.96 18.01 -16.67
CA GLU A 590 -25.38 16.81 -17.40
C GLU A 590 -24.24 16.18 -18.23
N ALA A 591 -23.49 16.98 -18.99
CA ALA A 591 -22.33 16.48 -19.74
C ALA A 591 -21.22 15.91 -18.82
N ILE A 592 -21.04 16.51 -17.64
CA ILE A 592 -20.14 15.98 -16.60
C ILE A 592 -20.67 14.64 -16.09
N ASN A 593 -21.97 14.52 -15.78
CA ASN A 593 -22.59 13.25 -15.34
C ASN A 593 -22.44 12.13 -16.38
N ASP A 594 -22.60 12.41 -17.67
CA ASP A 594 -22.43 11.43 -18.73
C ASP A 594 -20.97 11.01 -18.91
N LEU A 595 -20.06 11.98 -18.86
CA LEU A 595 -18.63 11.70 -18.92
C LEU A 595 -18.18 10.89 -17.70
N VAL A 596 -18.71 11.19 -16.51
CA VAL A 596 -18.55 10.42 -15.28
C VAL A 596 -19.04 8.98 -15.47
N LEU A 597 -20.27 8.79 -15.97
CA LEU A 597 -20.85 7.45 -16.20
C LEU A 597 -20.08 6.65 -17.26
N ILE A 598 -19.58 7.29 -18.33
CA ILE A 598 -18.75 6.66 -19.36
C ILE A 598 -17.37 6.26 -18.78
N THR A 599 -16.78 7.13 -17.96
CA THR A 599 -15.49 6.89 -17.32
C THR A 599 -15.60 5.75 -16.30
N ILE A 600 -16.68 5.74 -15.53
CA ILE A 600 -16.99 4.74 -14.51
C ILE A 600 -17.36 3.38 -15.12
N SER A 601 -18.05 3.35 -16.26
CA SER A 601 -18.42 2.12 -16.98
C SER A 601 -17.29 1.49 -17.80
N ARG A 602 -16.19 2.20 -18.06
CA ARG A 602 -15.03 1.73 -18.84
C ARG A 602 -13.73 1.73 -18.03
N ARG A 603 -13.79 1.11 -16.85
CA ARG A 603 -12.73 1.08 -15.81
C ARG A 603 -11.35 0.60 -16.28
N ASP A 604 -11.26 -0.16 -17.37
CA ASP A 604 -10.00 -0.71 -17.90
C ASP A 604 -9.30 0.21 -18.91
N ARG A 605 -9.93 1.31 -19.33
CA ARG A 605 -9.38 2.20 -20.36
C ARG A 605 -8.56 3.37 -19.82
N PHE A 606 -8.74 3.72 -18.54
CA PHE A 606 -8.08 4.88 -17.93
C PHE A 606 -7.14 4.43 -16.80
N THR A 607 -5.94 5.00 -16.81
CA THR A 607 -4.96 4.94 -15.73
C THR A 607 -5.44 5.77 -14.53
N ASP A 608 -4.91 5.48 -13.34
CA ASP A 608 -5.27 6.25 -12.14
C ASP A 608 -4.90 7.74 -12.32
N THR A 609 -3.80 8.03 -13.03
CA THR A 609 -3.36 9.39 -13.38
C THR A 609 -4.29 10.11 -14.37
N GLU A 610 -4.90 9.39 -15.32
CA GLU A 610 -5.89 9.98 -16.23
C GLU A 610 -7.21 10.29 -15.50
N ILE A 611 -7.61 9.44 -14.55
CA ILE A 611 -8.77 9.70 -13.67
C ILE A 611 -8.49 10.91 -12.77
N GLU A 612 -7.27 11.05 -12.25
CA GLU A 612 -6.84 12.23 -11.49
C GLU A 612 -6.92 13.51 -12.30
N GLN A 613 -6.34 13.53 -13.50
CA GLN A 613 -6.41 14.70 -14.40
C GLN A 613 -7.84 15.07 -14.75
N LEU A 614 -8.71 14.06 -14.90
CA LEU A 614 -10.13 14.27 -15.10
C LEU A 614 -10.80 14.92 -13.88
N ILE A 615 -10.50 14.45 -12.67
CA ILE A 615 -11.01 15.03 -11.43
C ILE A 615 -10.50 16.46 -11.27
N ASP A 616 -9.21 16.71 -11.44
CA ASP A 616 -8.60 18.05 -11.32
C ASP A 616 -9.20 19.05 -12.31
N MET A 617 -9.64 18.59 -13.48
CA MET A 617 -10.34 19.40 -14.48
C MET A 617 -11.81 19.65 -14.11
N ILE A 618 -12.52 18.63 -13.61
CA ILE A 618 -13.97 18.70 -13.33
C ILE A 618 -14.28 19.40 -12.00
N ASP A 619 -13.44 19.22 -10.97
CA ASP A 619 -13.69 19.70 -9.60
C ASP A 619 -13.89 21.22 -9.51
N PRO A 620 -13.04 22.07 -10.15
CA PRO A 620 -13.25 23.52 -10.16
C PRO A 620 -14.51 23.94 -10.94
N MET A 621 -14.81 23.25 -12.05
CA MET A 621 -15.98 23.54 -12.89
C MET A 621 -17.28 23.25 -12.13
N TYR A 622 -17.34 22.11 -11.46
CA TYR A 622 -18.51 21.72 -10.68
C TYR A 622 -18.69 22.59 -9.43
N TYR A 623 -17.59 22.96 -8.76
CA TYR A 623 -17.64 23.94 -7.66
C TYR A 623 -18.20 25.28 -8.15
N TYR A 624 -17.78 25.77 -9.32
CA TYR A 624 -18.30 27.01 -9.91
C TYR A 624 -19.80 26.92 -10.27
N ILE A 625 -20.24 25.81 -10.86
CA ILE A 625 -21.64 25.59 -11.26
C ILE A 625 -22.56 25.45 -10.04
N THR A 626 -22.10 24.77 -8.99
CA THR A 626 -22.88 24.56 -7.75
C THR A 626 -22.84 25.76 -6.81
N ALA A 627 -21.70 26.47 -6.70
CA ALA A 627 -21.59 27.70 -5.92
C ALA A 627 -22.32 28.88 -6.56
N GLY A 628 -22.55 28.87 -7.89
CA GLY A 628 -23.37 29.87 -8.58
C GLY A 628 -24.89 29.64 -8.48
N ARG A 629 -25.33 28.53 -7.89
CA ARG A 629 -26.76 28.20 -7.63
C ARG A 629 -27.23 28.53 -6.21
N ASN A 630 -26.30 28.67 -5.27
CA ASN A 630 -26.55 29.17 -3.92
C ASN A 630 -26.21 30.65 -3.83
#